data_AF-A0A924G3B0-F1
#
_entry.id   AF-A0A924G3B0-F1
#
_cell.length_a   1.000
_cell.length_b   1.000
_cell.length_c   1.000
_cell.angle_alpha   90.00
_cell.angle_beta   90.00
_cell.angle_gamma   90.00
#
_symmetry.space_group_name_H-M   'P 1'
#
loop_
_entity.id
_entity.type
_entity.pdbx_description
1 polymer ?
#
loop_
_entity_poly.entity_id
_entity_poly.type
_entity_poly.pdbx_seq_one_letter_code
_entity_poly.pdbx_strand_id
1 'polypeptide(L)'
;MDIKNIIFDLGGIFLNVDYQKTEQAFIAAGVNNFAGLYAQDHASMLFEDLETGKIAPPQFYDAFRKLANNNLSNQQIMDAWNAMLGNFLWDELHWLQNIQHKYRIFLYSNTNQIHYDAFSKTFREATG
;
A
#
# COMPACT_ATOMS: atom_id res chain seq x y z
N MET A 1 -31.83 -13.38 -8.59
CA MET A 1 -31.26 -12.15 -8.01
C MET A 1 -30.19 -11.70 -8.98
N ASP A 2 -30.43 -10.62 -9.72
CA ASP A 2 -29.52 -10.21 -10.80
C ASP A 2 -28.51 -9.21 -10.25
N ILE A 3 -27.28 -9.70 -10.05
CA ILE A 3 -26.14 -8.85 -9.67
C ILE A 3 -25.78 -7.96 -10.86
N LYS A 4 -25.67 -6.65 -10.63
CA LYS A 4 -25.33 -5.65 -11.66
C LYS A 4 -23.99 -4.98 -11.44
N ASN A 5 -23.53 -4.93 -10.19
CA ASN A 5 -22.33 -4.22 -9.79
C ASN A 5 -21.44 -5.16 -8.98
N ILE A 6 -20.13 -5.08 -9.21
CA ILE A 6 -19.12 -5.76 -8.40
C ILE A 6 -18.10 -4.72 -7.96
N ILE A 7 -17.82 -4.71 -6.66
CA ILE A 7 -16.80 -3.88 -6.05
C ILE A 7 -15.69 -4.81 -5.60
N PHE A 8 -14.46 -4.53 -6.03
CA PHE A 8 -13.28 -5.29 -5.64
C PHE A 8 -12.38 -4.47 -4.72
N ASP A 9 -11.69 -5.18 -3.84
CA ASP A 9 -10.46 -4.70 -3.22
C ASP A 9 -9.28 -4.82 -4.22
N LEU A 10 -8.16 -4.15 -3.94
CA LEU A 10 -6.93 -4.26 -4.74
C LEU A 10 -5.98 -5.31 -4.15
N GLY A 11 -5.62 -5.12 -2.86
CA GLY A 11 -4.64 -5.94 -2.17
C GLY A 11 -5.15 -7.37 -1.97
N GLY A 12 -4.34 -8.35 -2.31
CA GLY A 12 -4.71 -9.77 -2.23
C GLY A 12 -5.70 -10.25 -3.29
N ILE A 13 -6.25 -9.36 -4.12
CA ILE A 13 -7.15 -9.71 -5.24
C ILE A 13 -6.45 -9.52 -6.59
N PHE A 14 -5.90 -8.34 -6.86
CA PHE A 14 -5.18 -8.04 -8.11
C PHE A 14 -3.71 -7.71 -7.88
N LEU A 15 -3.32 -7.42 -6.64
CA LEU A 15 -1.95 -7.10 -6.27
C LEU A 15 -1.53 -7.96 -5.09
N ASN A 16 -0.42 -8.69 -5.22
CA ASN A 16 0.15 -9.39 -4.08
C ASN A 16 0.61 -8.38 -3.02
N VAL A 17 0.29 -8.64 -1.75
CA VAL A 17 0.68 -7.80 -0.63
C VAL A 17 1.32 -8.66 0.45
N ASP A 18 2.48 -8.23 0.96
CA ASP A 18 3.25 -8.93 1.98
C ASP A 18 3.76 -7.97 3.07
N TYR A 19 2.99 -7.83 4.14
CA TYR A 19 3.32 -6.95 5.27
C TYR A 19 4.65 -7.29 5.95
N GLN A 20 5.09 -8.57 5.89
CA GLN A 20 6.36 -8.97 6.49
C GLN A 20 7.54 -8.34 5.75
N LYS A 21 7.43 -8.10 4.44
CA LYS A 21 8.49 -7.43 3.68
C LYS A 21 8.71 -6.00 4.11
N THR A 22 7.64 -5.27 4.40
CA THR A 22 7.74 -3.90 4.95
C THR A 22 8.42 -3.92 6.31
N GLU A 23 8.02 -4.83 7.20
CA GLU A 23 8.69 -4.99 8.50
C GLU A 23 10.18 -5.31 8.34
N GLN A 24 10.53 -6.30 7.50
CA GLN A 24 11.92 -6.69 7.24
C GLN A 24 12.74 -5.54 6.62
N ALA A 25 12.16 -4.78 5.70
CA ALA A 25 12.82 -3.64 5.07
C ALA A 25 13.10 -2.51 6.08
N PHE A 26 12.16 -2.24 7.00
CA PHE A 26 12.38 -1.28 8.06
C PHE A 26 13.43 -1.74 9.08
N ILE A 27 13.42 -3.02 9.46
CA ILE A 27 14.45 -3.60 10.33
C ILE A 27 15.83 -3.50 9.66
N ALA A 28 15.93 -3.85 8.37
CA ALA A 28 17.17 -3.74 7.60
C ALA A 28 17.66 -2.28 7.47
N ALA A 29 16.75 -1.31 7.46
CA ALA A 29 17.05 0.12 7.49
C ALA A 29 17.43 0.64 8.90
N GLY A 30 17.39 -0.19 9.94
CA GLY A 30 17.77 0.16 11.32
C GLY A 30 16.61 0.46 12.26
N VAL A 31 15.35 0.24 11.85
CA VAL A 31 14.15 0.36 12.70
C VAL A 31 13.85 -0.99 13.34
N ASN A 32 14.68 -1.39 14.31
CA ASN A 32 14.69 -2.75 14.88
C ASN A 32 13.39 -3.18 15.57
N ASN A 33 12.52 -2.24 15.98
CA ASN A 33 11.24 -2.53 16.63
C ASN A 33 10.05 -2.03 15.80
N PHE A 34 10.09 -2.22 14.48
CA PHE A 34 9.01 -1.75 13.59
C PHE A 34 7.63 -2.33 13.99
N ALA A 35 7.53 -3.63 14.29
CA ALA A 35 6.26 -4.23 14.74
C ALA A 35 5.70 -3.54 16.00
N GLY A 36 6.56 -3.26 16.97
CA GLY A 36 6.17 -2.56 18.19
C GLY A 36 5.78 -1.11 17.93
N LEU A 37 6.43 -0.43 16.99
CA LEU A 37 6.00 0.89 16.54
C LEU A 37 4.62 0.77 15.89
N TYR A 38 4.46 -0.03 14.85
CA TYR A 38 3.21 -0.19 14.10
C TYR A 38 2.01 -0.54 14.99
N ALA A 39 2.20 -1.33 16.05
CA ALA A 39 1.14 -1.71 16.99
C ALA A 39 0.85 -0.70 18.11
N GLN A 40 1.68 0.33 18.32
CA GLN A 40 1.43 1.37 19.32
C GLN A 40 0.34 2.33 18.84
N ASP A 41 -0.57 2.73 19.75
CA ASP A 41 -1.69 3.63 19.45
C ASP A 41 -1.27 4.89 18.67
N HIS A 42 -0.15 5.53 19.04
CA HIS A 42 0.36 6.71 18.35
C HIS A 42 0.86 6.45 16.93
N ALA A 43 1.47 5.30 16.69
CA ALA A 43 1.91 4.94 15.36
C ALA A 43 0.71 4.51 14.51
N SER A 44 -0.21 3.73 15.09
CA SER A 44 -1.46 3.36 14.44
C SER A 44 -2.18 4.60 13.92
N MET A 45 -2.25 5.69 14.71
CA MET A 45 -2.78 6.97 14.25
C MET A 45 -1.98 7.58 13.09
N LEU A 46 -0.64 7.54 13.14
CA LEU A 46 0.19 8.05 12.04
C LEU A 46 -0.08 7.32 10.71
N PHE A 47 -0.17 6.00 10.73
CA PHE A 47 -0.47 5.20 9.55
C PHE A 47 -1.91 5.40 9.09
N GLU A 48 -2.88 5.45 10.01
CA GLU A 48 -4.29 5.75 9.71
C GLU A 48 -4.47 7.14 9.09
N ASP A 49 -3.78 8.16 9.61
CA ASP A 49 -3.84 9.51 9.08
C ASP A 49 -3.30 9.58 7.64
N LEU A 50 -2.30 8.76 7.32
CA LEU A 50 -1.80 8.61 5.96
C LEU A 50 -2.81 7.87 5.06
N GLU A 51 -3.37 6.74 5.53
CA GLU A 51 -4.39 5.94 4.81
C GLU A 51 -5.68 6.72 4.55
N THR A 52 -6.06 7.60 5.48
CA THR A 52 -7.26 8.45 5.35
C THR A 52 -6.99 9.80 4.67
N GLY A 53 -5.75 10.05 4.24
CA GLY A 53 -5.36 11.28 3.53
C GLY A 53 -5.37 12.54 4.40
N LYS A 54 -5.41 12.41 5.73
CA LYS A 54 -5.31 13.55 6.65
C LYS A 54 -3.90 14.17 6.65
N ILE A 55 -2.88 13.37 6.35
CA ILE A 55 -1.50 13.84 6.15
C ILE A 55 -0.97 13.46 4.78
N ALA A 56 -0.13 14.33 4.22
CA ALA A 56 0.59 14.08 2.98
C ALA A 56 1.89 13.28 3.24
N PRO A 57 2.44 12.58 2.22
CA PRO A 57 3.67 11.81 2.38
C PRO A 57 4.85 12.55 3.03
N PRO A 58 5.15 13.83 2.72
CA PRO A 58 6.21 14.56 3.41
C PRO A 58 6.02 14.66 4.93
N GLN A 59 4.79 14.88 5.38
CA GLN A 59 4.45 14.98 6.80
C GLN A 59 4.56 13.60 7.48
N PHE A 60 4.15 12.54 6.77
CA PHE A 60 4.32 11.17 7.25
C PHE A 60 5.80 10.82 7.47
N TYR A 61 6.69 11.17 6.53
CA TYR A 61 8.12 10.88 6.68
C TYR A 61 8.74 11.61 7.89
N ASP A 62 8.38 12.88 8.10
CA ASP A 62 8.85 13.66 9.25
C ASP A 62 8.35 13.09 10.58
N ALA A 63 7.07 12.72 10.64
CA ALA A 63 6.47 12.13 11.84
C ALA A 63 7.05 10.73 12.12
N PHE A 64 7.26 9.92 11.09
CA PHE A 64 7.85 8.58 11.21
C PHE A 64 9.27 8.67 11.78
N ARG A 65 10.12 9.58 11.29
CA ARG A 65 11.48 9.79 11.84
C ARG A 65 11.45 10.11 13.33
N LYS A 66 10.53 10.98 13.77
CA LYS A 66 10.37 11.35 15.18
C LYS A 66 9.93 10.16 16.01
N LEU A 67 8.95 9.41 15.52
CA LEU A 67 8.39 8.23 16.20
C LEU A 67 9.44 7.12 16.36
N ALA A 68 10.15 6.82 15.27
CA ALA A 68 11.12 5.74 15.20
C ALA A 68 12.54 6.17 15.64
N ASN A 69 12.73 7.44 16.04
CA ASN A 69 14.00 8.04 16.46
C ASN A 69 15.17 7.68 15.53
N ASN A 70 15.01 7.99 14.23
CA ASN A 70 16.00 7.68 13.19
C ASN A 70 16.25 8.87 12.25
N ASN A 71 17.25 8.72 11.37
CA ASN A 71 17.64 9.71 10.36
C ASN A 71 17.44 9.19 8.93
N LEU A 72 16.46 8.32 8.70
CA LEU A 72 16.18 7.78 7.37
C LEU A 72 15.73 8.87 6.41
N SER A 73 16.25 8.82 5.19
CA SER A 73 15.76 9.67 4.11
C SER A 73 14.32 9.32 3.74
N ASN A 74 13.60 10.26 3.12
CA ASN A 74 12.25 10.01 2.61
C ASN A 74 12.23 8.80 1.65
N GLN A 75 13.28 8.65 0.83
CA GLN A 75 13.42 7.54 -0.09
C GLN A 75 13.51 6.20 0.65
N GLN A 76 14.33 6.10 1.70
CA GLN A 76 14.46 4.87 2.49
C GLN A 76 13.15 4.48 3.20
N ILE A 77 12.41 5.46 3.73
CA ILE A 77 11.10 5.21 4.34
C ILE A 77 10.09 4.77 3.29
N MET A 78 10.06 5.44 2.13
CA MET A 78 9.19 5.09 1.01
C MET A 78 9.48 3.69 0.47
N ASP A 79 10.74 3.35 0.28
CA ASP A 79 11.16 2.03 -0.22
C ASP A 79 10.81 0.93 0.77
N ALA A 80 11.06 1.15 2.07
CA ALA A 80 10.68 0.20 3.10
C ALA A 80 9.17 0.05 3.23
N TRP A 81 8.42 1.15 3.15
CA TRP A 81 6.95 1.12 3.20
C TRP A 81 6.37 0.39 1.99
N ASN A 82 6.88 0.63 0.79
CA ASN A 82 6.43 -0.02 -0.44
C ASN A 82 6.93 -1.46 -0.61
N ALA A 83 7.81 -1.97 0.26
CA ALA A 83 8.35 -3.32 0.16
C ALA A 83 7.27 -4.42 0.23
N MET A 84 6.11 -4.12 0.84
CA MET A 84 4.95 -5.01 0.83
C MET A 84 4.30 -5.19 -0.54
N LEU A 85 4.49 -4.26 -1.48
CA LEU A 85 3.85 -4.33 -2.80
C LEU A 85 4.56 -5.37 -3.65
N GLY A 86 3.85 -6.46 -3.96
CA GLY A 86 4.31 -7.53 -4.83
C GLY A 86 3.92 -7.30 -6.29
N ASN A 87 3.83 -8.41 -7.03
CA ASN A 87 3.43 -8.38 -8.44
C ASN A 87 1.92 -8.30 -8.60
N PHE A 88 1.47 -7.65 -9.68
CA PHE A 88 0.10 -7.78 -10.15
C PHE A 88 -0.22 -9.21 -10.57
N LEU A 89 -1.43 -9.63 -10.25
CA LEU A 89 -2.00 -10.93 -10.57
C LEU A 89 -2.71 -10.84 -11.93
N TRP A 90 -1.97 -11.15 -12.99
CA TRP A 90 -2.40 -10.91 -14.37
C TRP A 90 -3.57 -11.80 -14.80
N ASP A 91 -3.66 -13.03 -14.29
CA ASP A 91 -4.76 -13.92 -14.65
C ASP A 91 -6.11 -13.38 -14.13
N GLU A 92 -6.12 -12.77 -12.96
CA GLU A 92 -7.25 -12.12 -12.31
C GLU A 92 -7.63 -10.82 -13.04
N LEU A 93 -6.65 -10.04 -13.48
CA LEU A 93 -6.87 -8.86 -14.33
C LEU A 93 -7.42 -9.23 -15.71
N HIS A 94 -6.93 -10.31 -16.33
CA HIS A 94 -7.49 -10.81 -17.59
C HIS A 94 -8.91 -11.35 -17.38
N TRP A 95 -9.18 -12.00 -16.26
CA TRP A 95 -10.52 -12.46 -15.93
C TRP A 95 -11.53 -11.30 -15.82
N LEU A 96 -11.14 -10.15 -15.28
CA LEU A 96 -11.98 -8.95 -15.26
C LEU A 96 -12.47 -8.55 -16.65
N GLN A 97 -11.63 -8.71 -17.68
CA GLN A 97 -12.00 -8.36 -19.05
C GLN A 97 -13.16 -9.22 -19.58
N ASN A 98 -13.32 -10.45 -19.07
CA ASN A 98 -14.39 -11.36 -19.49
C ASN A 98 -15.74 -10.99 -18.86
N ILE A 99 -15.74 -10.31 -17.71
CA ILE A 99 -16.95 -10.01 -16.95
C ILE A 99 -17.40 -8.55 -17.07
N GLN A 100 -16.54 -7.67 -17.61
CA GLN A 100 -16.83 -6.23 -17.75
C GLN A 100 -18.06 -5.90 -18.60
N HIS A 101 -18.43 -6.77 -19.56
CA HIS A 101 -19.62 -6.57 -20.39
C HIS A 101 -20.92 -6.91 -19.64
N LYS A 102 -20.82 -7.66 -18.55
CA LYS A 102 -21.96 -8.17 -17.78
C LYS A 102 -22.20 -7.36 -16.50
N TYR A 103 -21.14 -6.82 -15.89
CA TYR A 103 -21.22 -6.10 -14.62
C TYR A 103 -20.54 -4.73 -14.72
N ARG A 104 -21.05 -3.77 -13.96
CA ARG A 104 -20.33 -2.53 -13.66
C ARG A 104 -19.30 -2.85 -12.58
N ILE A 105 -18.04 -2.58 -12.88
CA ILE A 105 -16.91 -2.94 -12.02
C ILE A 105 -16.36 -1.67 -11.36
N PHE A 106 -16.11 -1.76 -10.05
CA PHE A 106 -15.54 -0.69 -9.24
C PHE A 106 -14.38 -1.23 -8.42
N LEU A 107 -13.39 -0.38 -8.15
CA LEU A 107 -12.34 -0.64 -7.18
C LEU A 107 -12.62 0.18 -5.93
N TYR A 108 -12.61 -0.46 -4.76
CA TYR A 108 -12.73 0.15 -3.46
C TYR A 108 -11.74 -0.51 -2.51
N SER A 109 -10.56 0.08 -2.42
CA SER A 109 -9.42 -0.42 -1.65
C SER A 109 -8.97 0.68 -0.70
N ASN A 110 -8.72 0.32 0.56
CA ASN A 110 -7.92 1.18 1.43
C ASN A 110 -6.50 1.20 0.88
N THR A 111 -5.92 2.39 0.78
CA THR A 111 -4.53 2.61 0.37
C THR A 111 -4.13 4.03 0.77
N ASN A 112 -2.83 4.28 0.81
CA ASN A 112 -2.28 5.62 0.89
C ASN A 112 -1.64 6.09 -0.42
N GLN A 113 -1.32 7.39 -0.49
CA GLN A 113 -0.68 8.03 -1.65
C GLN A 113 0.67 7.38 -2.02
N ILE A 114 1.46 6.94 -1.03
CA ILE A 114 2.79 6.36 -1.25
C ILE A 114 2.67 5.03 -2.02
N HIS A 115 1.76 4.17 -1.58
CA HIS A 115 1.46 2.92 -2.29
C HIS A 115 0.81 3.18 -3.65
N TYR A 116 -0.15 4.11 -3.71
CA TYR A 116 -0.83 4.48 -4.94
C TYR A 116 0.14 4.88 -6.04
N ASP A 117 1.10 5.75 -5.73
CA ASP A 117 2.10 6.19 -6.70
C ASP A 117 2.97 5.02 -7.17
N ALA A 118 3.37 4.13 -6.26
CA ALA A 118 4.22 3.00 -6.55
C ALA A 118 3.54 1.92 -7.42
N PHE A 119 2.35 1.45 -7.02
CA PHE A 119 1.64 0.45 -7.81
C PHE A 119 1.11 1.04 -9.13
N SER A 120 0.72 2.33 -9.16
CA SER A 120 0.26 2.97 -10.41
C SER A 120 1.39 3.15 -11.41
N LYS A 121 2.61 3.42 -10.93
CA LYS A 121 3.81 3.42 -11.78
C LYS A 121 4.06 2.02 -12.33
N THR A 122 4.14 1.02 -11.45
CA THR A 122 4.40 -0.38 -11.83
C THR A 122 3.37 -0.92 -12.83
N PHE A 123 2.09 -0.60 -12.61
CA PHE A 123 1.02 -1.00 -13.52
C PHE A 123 1.19 -0.39 -14.91
N ARG A 124 1.41 0.93 -15.00
CA ARG A 124 1.64 1.63 -16.28
C ARG A 124 2.86 1.09 -17.02
N GLU A 125 3.94 0.81 -16.32
CA GLU A 125 5.14 0.23 -16.92
C GLU A 125 4.87 -1.17 -17.51
N ALA A 126 3.95 -1.93 -16.93
CA ALA A 126 3.58 -3.25 -17.42
C ALA A 126 2.52 -3.23 -18.54
N THR A 127 1.68 -2.20 -18.62
CA THR A 127 0.57 -2.12 -19.59
C THR A 127 0.80 -1.18 -20.77
N GLY A 128 1.81 -0.30 -20.70
CA GLY A 128 1.97 0.83 -21.63
C GLY A 128 0.98 1.95 -21.37
#